data_AF-A0A1Y3B7T3-F1
#
_entry.id   AF-A0A1Y3B7T3-F1
#
_cell.length_a   1.000
_cell.length_b   1.000
_cell.length_c   1.000
_cell.angle_alpha   90.00
_cell.angle_beta   90.00
_cell.angle_gamma   90.00
#
_symmetry.space_group_name_H-M   'P 1'
#
loop_
_entity.id
_entity.type
_entity.pdbx_description
1 polymer ?
#
loop_
_entity_poly.entity_id
_entity_poly.type
_entity_poly.pdbx_seq_one_letter_code
_entity_poly.pdbx_strand_id
1 'polypeptide(L)'
;MTKDEPHTISIPMEKIIRMAELKENPFRERICKVFSHDGTGNLTFDDFIDMLSVFSENASRDHKLFFAFKIYDFNGDQLINGDDVEQVVQALTRNELSQDEIAIVREKVLEEADIDDDKCISFSEFRHVISRAPEFLNTFHMRI
;
A
#
# COMPACT_ATOMS: atom_id res chain seq x y z
N MET A 1 1.20 25.20 -32.74
CA MET A 1 1.21 23.92 -32.00
C MET A 1 2.44 23.94 -31.11
N THR A 2 2.26 24.14 -29.81
CA THR A 2 3.14 23.75 -28.68
C THR A 2 2.55 24.38 -27.42
N LYS A 3 1.59 23.68 -26.81
CA LYS A 3 1.14 23.96 -25.44
C LYS A 3 1.92 23.02 -24.53
N ASP A 4 2.48 23.59 -23.47
CA ASP A 4 2.75 23.00 -22.15
C ASP A 4 3.10 21.51 -22.05
N GLU A 5 4.34 21.19 -21.64
CA GLU A 5 4.59 20.02 -20.76
C GLU A 5 5.74 20.34 -19.79
N PRO A 6 5.46 20.81 -18.56
CA PRO A 6 6.44 20.87 -17.49
C PRO A 6 6.67 19.52 -16.77
N HIS A 7 6.07 18.41 -17.25
CA HIS A 7 6.07 17.12 -16.52
C HIS A 7 7.16 16.11 -16.94
N THR A 8 8.18 16.50 -17.69
CA THR A 8 9.08 15.54 -18.37
C THR A 8 10.13 14.87 -17.47
N ILE A 9 10.23 15.22 -16.18
CA ILE A 9 11.26 14.65 -15.28
C ILE A 9 10.61 13.67 -14.30
N SER A 10 10.74 12.38 -14.61
CA SER A 10 10.38 11.26 -13.72
C SER A 10 11.62 10.66 -13.06
N ILE A 11 11.53 10.41 -11.76
CA ILE A 11 12.51 9.65 -11.00
C ILE A 11 12.23 8.15 -11.23
N PRO A 12 13.22 7.38 -11.73
CA PRO A 12 13.04 5.95 -11.95
C PRO A 12 12.77 5.20 -10.64
N MET A 13 11.83 4.24 -10.66
CA MET A 13 11.49 3.41 -9.51
C MET A 13 12.72 2.84 -8.80
N GLU A 14 13.70 2.35 -9.57
CA GLU A 14 14.94 1.75 -9.06
C GLU A 14 15.71 2.66 -8.10
N LYS A 15 15.66 3.98 -8.30
CA LYS A 15 16.31 4.94 -7.40
C LYS A 15 15.52 5.10 -6.11
N ILE A 16 14.18 5.14 -6.20
CA ILE A 16 13.26 5.40 -5.10
C ILE A 16 13.26 4.22 -4.12
N ILE A 17 13.21 2.99 -4.63
CA ILE A 17 13.24 1.78 -3.80
C ILE A 17 14.58 1.58 -3.07
N ARG A 18 15.65 2.27 -3.50
CA ARG A 18 16.97 2.22 -2.86
C ARG A 18 17.18 3.32 -1.81
N MET A 19 16.25 4.27 -1.69
CA MET A 19 16.32 5.32 -0.68
C MET A 19 16.27 4.70 0.72
N ALA A 20 16.98 5.30 1.68
CA ALA A 20 17.15 4.72 3.01
C ALA A 20 15.80 4.51 3.74
N GLU A 21 14.83 5.34 3.39
CA GLU A 21 13.49 5.42 3.93
C GLU A 21 12.56 4.31 3.39
N LEU A 22 12.86 3.76 2.20
CA LEU A 22 12.03 2.75 1.53
C LEU A 22 12.73 1.39 1.38
N LYS A 23 14.07 1.33 1.43
CA LYS A 23 14.82 0.10 1.15
C LYS A 23 14.46 -1.08 2.06
N GLU A 24 14.13 -0.80 3.32
CA GLU A 24 13.76 -1.82 4.32
C GLU A 24 12.27 -2.18 4.26
N ASN A 25 11.48 -1.42 3.51
CA ASN A 25 10.04 -1.63 3.40
C ASN A 25 9.75 -2.71 2.34
N PRO A 26 9.08 -3.83 2.70
CA PRO A 26 8.73 -4.88 1.74
C PRO A 26 7.76 -4.39 0.66
N PHE A 27 7.01 -3.32 0.92
CA PHE A 27 6.03 -2.75 -0.01
C PHE A 27 6.58 -1.62 -0.88
N ARG A 28 7.90 -1.34 -0.86
CA ARG A 28 8.51 -0.20 -1.57
C ARG A 28 8.14 -0.10 -3.05
N GLU A 29 8.05 -1.22 -3.75
CA GLU A 29 7.67 -1.26 -5.17
C GLU A 29 6.18 -0.94 -5.37
N ARG A 30 5.31 -1.45 -4.48
CA ARG A 30 3.88 -1.15 -4.49
C ARG A 30 3.63 0.32 -4.16
N ILE A 31 4.32 0.86 -3.16
CA ILE A 31 4.26 2.30 -2.83
C ILE A 31 4.56 3.12 -4.09
N CYS A 32 5.68 2.85 -4.78
CA CYS A 32 6.01 3.55 -6.01
C CYS A 32 4.92 3.40 -7.08
N LYS A 33 4.36 2.21 -7.29
CA LYS A 33 3.28 2.00 -8.27
C LYS A 33 1.98 2.73 -7.92
N VAL A 34 1.62 2.80 -6.63
CA VAL A 34 0.39 3.45 -6.16
C VAL A 34 0.45 4.97 -6.28
N PHE A 35 1.62 5.56 -6.04
CA PHE A 35 1.82 7.01 -6.16
C PHE A 35 2.12 7.46 -7.58
N SER A 36 2.51 6.53 -8.45
CA SER A 36 2.77 6.81 -9.85
C SER A 36 1.46 6.96 -10.62
N HIS A 37 1.22 8.15 -11.17
CA HIS A 37 0.00 8.42 -11.96
C HIS A 37 -0.11 7.54 -13.22
N ASP A 38 1.01 7.10 -13.79
CA ASP A 38 1.03 6.24 -14.97
C ASP A 38 1.08 4.73 -14.63
N GLY A 39 1.15 4.38 -13.34
CA GLY A 39 1.23 3.01 -12.86
C GLY A 39 2.52 2.27 -13.21
N THR A 40 3.48 2.93 -13.87
CA THR A 40 4.81 2.36 -14.17
C THR A 40 5.66 2.28 -12.92
N GLY A 41 5.32 3.10 -11.92
CA GLY A 41 6.04 3.24 -10.65
C GLY A 41 7.27 4.15 -10.74
N ASN A 42 7.50 4.79 -11.88
CA ASN A 42 8.32 5.98 -11.93
C ASN A 42 7.51 7.14 -11.36
N LEU A 43 8.12 7.93 -10.48
CA LEU A 43 7.46 9.05 -9.83
C LEU A 43 7.91 10.35 -10.46
N THR A 44 6.98 11.17 -10.92
CA THR A 44 7.27 12.57 -11.23
C THR A 44 7.58 13.33 -9.94
N PHE A 45 8.08 14.57 -10.06
CA PHE A 45 8.31 15.40 -8.87
C PHE A 45 7.02 15.59 -8.06
N ASP A 46 5.89 15.81 -8.73
CA ASP A 46 4.60 15.96 -8.08
C ASP A 46 4.19 14.67 -7.35
N ASP A 47 4.31 13.50 -8.00
CA ASP A 47 4.02 12.20 -7.38
C ASP A 47 4.88 11.93 -6.14
N PHE A 48 6.15 12.33 -6.19
CA PHE A 48 7.07 12.15 -5.08
C PHE A 48 6.71 13.05 -3.90
N ILE A 49 6.29 14.29 -4.15
CA ILE A 49 5.79 15.19 -3.10
C ILE A 49 4.48 14.67 -2.50
N ASP A 50 3.56 14.16 -3.33
CA ASP A 50 2.31 13.54 -2.85
C ASP A 50 2.60 12.31 -1.98
N MET A 51 3.56 11.48 -2.37
CA MET A 51 4.03 10.35 -1.57
C MET A 51 4.51 10.82 -0.20
N LEU A 52 5.44 11.79 -0.15
CA LEU A 52 5.96 12.31 1.12
C LEU A 52 4.87 12.98 1.98
N SER A 53 3.91 13.65 1.34
CA SER A 53 2.77 14.27 2.01
C SER A 53 1.94 13.24 2.77
N VAL A 54 1.65 12.08 2.16
CA VAL A 54 0.90 10.98 2.79
C VAL A 54 1.67 10.33 3.94
N PHE A 55 2.98 10.15 3.78
CA PHE A 55 3.83 9.57 4.84
C PHE A 55 4.17 10.56 5.97
N SER A 56 3.88 11.85 5.80
CA SER A 56 4.05 12.87 6.83
C SER A 56 3.22 12.56 8.09
N GLU A 57 3.73 12.94 9.25
CA GLU A 57 2.97 12.88 10.52
C GLU A 57 1.69 13.72 10.46
N ASN A 58 1.69 14.80 9.68
CA ASN A 58 0.57 15.73 9.55
C ASN A 58 -0.53 15.24 8.59
N ALA A 59 -0.34 14.14 7.86
CA ALA A 59 -1.39 13.61 7.00
C ALA A 59 -2.57 13.07 7.82
N SER A 60 -3.78 13.43 7.40
CA SER A 60 -5.02 12.97 8.03
C SER A 60 -5.10 11.44 8.00
N ARG A 61 -5.70 10.85 9.04
CA ARG A 61 -5.90 9.40 9.13
C ARG A 61 -6.60 8.83 7.91
N ASP A 62 -7.63 9.50 7.38
CA ASP A 62 -8.39 9.02 6.22
C ASP A 62 -7.52 8.94 4.94
N HIS A 63 -6.65 9.91 4.69
CA HIS A 63 -5.68 9.82 3.59
C HIS A 63 -4.70 8.65 3.77
N LYS A 64 -4.15 8.46 4.99
CA LYS A 64 -3.25 7.32 5.26
C LYS A 64 -3.96 5.99 5.04
N LEU A 65 -5.21 5.88 5.51
CA LEU A 65 -6.07 4.71 5.32
C LEU A 65 -6.32 4.40 3.84
N PHE A 66 -6.63 5.42 3.05
CA PHE A 66 -6.88 5.27 1.62
C PHE A 66 -5.65 4.77 0.86
N PHE A 67 -4.48 5.36 1.12
CA PHE A 67 -3.24 4.92 0.47
C PHE A 67 -2.77 3.56 0.99
N ALA A 68 -2.93 3.27 2.28
CA ALA A 68 -2.68 1.94 2.82
C ALA A 68 -3.53 0.92 2.07
N PHE A 69 -4.84 1.13 1.96
CA PHE A 69 -5.75 0.25 1.23
C PHE A 69 -5.27 0.00 -0.21
N LYS A 70 -4.90 1.05 -0.96
CA LYS A 70 -4.35 0.92 -2.31
C LYS A 70 -3.03 0.15 -2.39
N ILE A 71 -2.20 0.19 -1.35
CA ILE A 71 -0.95 -0.57 -1.28
C ILE A 71 -1.23 -2.06 -1.06
N TYR A 72 -2.24 -2.37 -0.24
CA TYR A 72 -2.68 -3.74 0.07
C TYR A 72 -3.51 -4.38 -1.05
N ASP A 73 -4.27 -3.61 -1.81
CA ASP A 73 -4.96 -4.04 -3.03
C ASP A 73 -3.93 -4.27 -4.14
N PHE A 74 -3.62 -5.53 -4.49
CA PHE A 74 -2.60 -5.84 -5.51
C PHE A 74 -3.14 -5.76 -6.93
N ASN A 75 -4.39 -6.17 -7.13
CA ASN A 75 -5.03 -6.29 -8.44
C ASN A 75 -5.70 -4.97 -8.92
N GLY A 76 -5.87 -3.99 -8.03
CA GLY A 76 -6.44 -2.67 -8.30
C GLY A 76 -7.96 -2.65 -8.46
N ASP A 77 -8.67 -3.67 -7.96
CA ASP A 77 -10.13 -3.77 -8.08
C ASP A 77 -10.91 -3.02 -6.99
N GLN A 78 -10.18 -2.33 -6.10
CA GLN A 78 -10.72 -1.62 -4.93
C GLN A 78 -11.34 -2.53 -3.88
N LEU A 79 -10.97 -3.80 -3.89
CA LEU A 79 -11.27 -4.80 -2.88
C LEU A 79 -9.96 -5.49 -2.49
N ILE A 80 -9.85 -5.96 -1.26
CA ILE A 80 -8.71 -6.82 -0.87
C ILE A 80 -9.25 -8.23 -0.78
N ASN A 81 -8.98 -9.03 -1.81
CA ASN A 81 -9.38 -10.44 -1.81
C ASN A 81 -8.33 -11.30 -1.10
N GLY A 82 -8.63 -12.60 -0.96
CA GLY A 82 -7.72 -13.52 -0.29
C GLY A 82 -6.35 -13.70 -0.96
N ASP A 83 -6.23 -13.45 -2.26
CA ASP A 83 -4.95 -13.54 -2.99
C ASP A 83 -4.10 -12.27 -2.76
N ASP A 84 -4.74 -11.11 -2.57
CA ASP A 84 -4.08 -9.89 -2.10
C ASP A 84 -3.54 -10.09 -0.67
N VAL A 85 -4.36 -10.67 0.23
CA VAL A 85 -3.93 -10.99 1.60
C VAL A 85 -2.75 -11.95 1.59
N GLU A 86 -2.77 -12.99 0.75
CA GLU A 86 -1.65 -13.92 0.60
C GLU A 86 -0.36 -13.21 0.18
N GLN A 87 -0.41 -12.35 -0.85
CA GLN A 87 0.74 -11.58 -1.30
C GLN A 87 1.29 -10.65 -0.20
N VAL A 88 0.39 -10.06 0.58
CA VAL A 88 0.75 -9.20 1.71
C VAL A 88 1.46 -9.98 2.80
N VAL A 89 0.92 -11.14 3.19
CA VAL A 89 1.51 -12.01 4.21
C VAL A 89 2.88 -12.53 3.76
N GLN A 90 3.02 -12.92 2.49
CA GLN A 90 4.29 -13.31 1.89
C GLN A 90 5.32 -12.16 1.93
N ALA A 91 4.90 -10.93 1.57
CA ALA A 91 5.76 -9.76 1.61
C ALA A 91 6.23 -9.41 3.03
N LEU A 92 5.35 -9.51 4.03
CA LEU A 92 5.67 -9.26 5.44
C LEU A 92 6.58 -10.32 6.03
N THR A 93 6.35 -11.59 5.70
CA THR A 93 7.13 -12.73 6.22
C THR A 93 8.35 -13.05 5.38
N ARG A 94 8.65 -12.27 4.34
CA ARG A 94 9.79 -12.49 3.43
C ARG A 94 9.82 -13.91 2.84
N ASN A 95 8.65 -14.48 2.57
CA ASN A 95 8.45 -15.86 2.11
C ASN A 95 8.98 -16.94 3.06
N GLU A 96 9.04 -16.68 4.37
CA GLU A 96 9.45 -17.67 5.37
C GLU A 96 8.33 -18.64 5.77
N LEU A 97 7.06 -18.27 5.51
CA LEU A 97 5.90 -19.12 5.79
C LEU A 97 5.61 -20.11 4.66
N SER A 98 5.12 -21.29 5.04
CA SER A 98 4.58 -22.29 4.11
C SER A 98 3.21 -21.87 3.56
N GLN A 99 2.79 -22.46 2.43
CA GLN A 99 1.46 -22.17 1.87
C GLN A 99 0.32 -22.51 2.83
N ASP A 100 0.46 -23.55 3.64
CA ASP A 100 -0.54 -23.93 4.64
C ASP A 100 -0.66 -22.87 5.74
N GLU A 101 0.46 -22.32 6.21
CA GLU A 101 0.46 -21.24 7.20
C GLU A 101 -0.13 -19.95 6.63
N ILE A 102 0.21 -19.61 5.39
CA ILE A 102 -0.34 -18.44 4.70
C ILE A 102 -1.86 -18.60 4.52
N ALA A 103 -2.34 -19.78 4.15
CA ALA A 103 -3.78 -20.07 4.04
C ALA A 103 -4.51 -19.88 5.37
N ILE A 104 -3.92 -20.34 6.48
CA ILE A 104 -4.49 -20.14 7.83
C ILE A 104 -4.56 -18.66 8.19
N VAL A 105 -3.50 -17.89 7.90
CA VAL A 105 -3.50 -16.44 8.17
C VAL A 105 -4.53 -15.73 7.32
N ARG A 106 -4.63 -16.07 6.02
CA ARG A 106 -5.64 -15.54 5.11
C ARG A 106 -7.05 -15.77 5.65
N GLU A 107 -7.37 -17.01 6.03
CA GLU A 107 -8.69 -17.37 6.56
C GLU A 107 -9.03 -16.57 7.82
N LYS A 108 -8.08 -16.46 8.76
CA LYS A 108 -8.28 -15.65 9.98
C LYS A 108 -8.43 -14.16 9.71
N VAL A 109 -7.69 -13.62 8.75
CA VAL A 109 -7.80 -12.21 8.37
C VAL A 109 -9.18 -11.94 7.78
N LEU A 110 -9.65 -12.81 6.88
CA LEU A 110 -10.99 -12.68 6.31
C LEU A 110 -12.06 -12.85 7.39
N GLU A 111 -11.99 -13.87 8.24
CA GLU A 111 -12.97 -14.09 9.34
C GLU A 111 -13.14 -12.89 10.28
N GLU A 112 -12.06 -12.12 10.52
CA GLU A 112 -12.09 -10.94 11.39
C GLU A 112 -12.44 -9.64 10.65
N ALA A 113 -12.18 -9.57 9.34
CA ALA A 113 -12.29 -8.33 8.55
C ALA A 113 -13.54 -8.28 7.68
N ASP A 114 -13.93 -9.40 7.09
CA ASP A 114 -15.06 -9.58 6.19
C ASP A 114 -16.34 -9.69 7.02
N ILE A 115 -17.18 -8.64 6.97
CA ILE A 115 -18.39 -8.54 7.79
C ILE A 115 -19.59 -9.09 7.02
N ASP A 116 -19.57 -9.02 5.69
CA ASP A 116 -20.68 -9.44 4.82
C ASP A 116 -20.48 -10.81 4.14
N ASP A 117 -19.36 -11.49 4.43
CA ASP A 117 -18.97 -12.83 3.96
C ASP A 117 -18.85 -12.91 2.43
N ASP A 118 -18.45 -11.81 1.78
CA ASP A 118 -18.21 -11.73 0.34
C ASP A 118 -16.82 -12.24 -0.09
N LYS A 119 -16.00 -12.65 0.89
CA LYS A 119 -14.60 -13.13 0.78
C LYS A 119 -13.63 -12.07 0.31
N CYS A 120 -14.03 -10.82 0.37
CA CYS A 120 -13.25 -9.65 0.04
C CYS A 120 -13.32 -8.67 1.22
N ILE A 121 -12.38 -7.74 1.27
CA ILE A 121 -12.40 -6.67 2.26
C ILE A 121 -12.59 -5.37 1.50
N SER A 122 -13.77 -4.79 1.64
CA SER A 122 -14.08 -3.48 1.10
C SER A 122 -13.35 -2.37 1.86
N PHE A 123 -13.26 -1.18 1.28
CA PHE A 123 -12.66 -0.02 1.96
C PHE A 123 -13.35 0.29 3.32
N SER A 124 -14.66 0.06 3.41
CA SER A 124 -15.43 0.28 4.64
C SER A 124 -15.04 -0.70 5.75
N GLU A 125 -14.86 -1.97 5.40
CA GLU A 125 -14.42 -3.02 6.32
C GLU A 125 -12.97 -2.83 6.73
N PHE A 126 -12.09 -2.52 5.76
CA PHE A 126 -10.71 -2.17 6.06
C PHE A 126 -10.64 -1.01 7.05
N ARG A 127 -11.44 0.05 6.85
CA ARG A 127 -11.54 1.17 7.80
C ARG A 127 -12.02 0.70 9.17
N HIS A 128 -12.98 -0.21 9.22
CA HIS A 128 -13.48 -0.77 10.47
C HIS A 128 -12.38 -1.53 11.23
N VAL A 129 -11.66 -2.43 10.56
CA VAL A 129 -10.55 -3.22 11.14
C VAL A 129 -9.46 -2.30 11.69
N ILE A 130 -9.03 -1.32 10.90
CA ILE A 130 -7.96 -0.38 11.28
C ILE A 130 -8.40 0.53 12.44
N SER A 131 -9.69 0.84 12.55
CA SER A 131 -10.22 1.57 13.70
C SER A 131 -10.09 0.80 15.02
N ARG A 132 -10.13 -0.55 14.95
CA ARG A 132 -9.94 -1.45 16.10
C ARG A 132 -8.45 -1.72 16.40
N ALA A 133 -7.58 -1.53 15.42
CA ALA A 133 -6.13 -1.67 15.52
C ALA A 133 -5.39 -0.34 15.27
N PRO A 134 -5.49 0.67 16.16
CA PRO A 134 -4.87 1.98 15.96
C PRO A 134 -3.34 1.92 15.85
N GLU A 135 -2.71 0.87 16.38
CA GLU A 135 -1.26 0.64 16.27
C GLU A 135 -0.80 0.38 14.83
N PHE A 136 -1.68 -0.11 13.96
CA PHE A 136 -1.37 -0.35 12.56
C PHE A 136 -1.05 0.95 11.81
N LEU A 137 -1.77 2.04 12.10
CA LEU A 137 -1.46 3.33 11.48
C LEU A 137 -0.14 3.90 11.99
N ASN A 138 0.28 3.54 13.21
CA ASN A 138 1.54 4.01 13.80
C ASN A 138 2.77 3.38 13.12
N THR A 139 2.63 2.25 12.44
CA THR A 139 3.70 1.64 11.64
C THR A 139 3.75 2.18 10.22
N PHE A 140 2.72 2.89 9.77
CA PHE A 140 2.59 3.48 8.44
C PHE A 140 3.20 4.90 8.38
N HIS A 141 4.42 5.07 8.89
CA HIS A 141 5.14 6.34 8.92
C HIS A 141 6.55 6.18 8.37
N MET A 142 6.97 7.13 7.53
CA MET A 142 8.34 7.24 7.08
C MET A 142 9.06 8.23 8.01
N ARG A 143 10.03 7.77 8.79
CA ARG A 143 10.90 8.66 9.55
C ARG A 143 11.91 9.26 8.58
N ILE A 144 11.64 10.50 8.17
CA ILE A 144 12.55 11.35 7.39
C ILE A 144 13.51 12.06 8.34
#